data_AF-A0A5N6SA82-F1
#
_entry.id   AF-A0A5N6SA82-F1
#
_cell.length_a   1.000
_cell.length_b   1.000
_cell.length_c   1.000
_cell.angle_alpha   90.00
_cell.angle_beta   90.00
_cell.angle_gamma   90.00
#
_symmetry.space_group_name_H-M   'P 1'
#
loop_
_entity.id
_entity.type
_entity.pdbx_description
1 polymer ?
#
loop_
_entity_poly.entity_id
_entity_poly.type
_entity_poly.pdbx_seq_one_letter_code
_entity_poly.pdbx_strand_id
1 'polypeptide(L)'
;MALSIKEMPPQDEQFELLLNAIDSASRDTLQAVLKVMCRGDQSTRDRVSKSLLITEDQVPIIASEDEGSDGEESGNEEDAESEENSRSKERRLNQKFSGSKRLRQRYAYCENCDKEFDVTQNTNTSCKFHPDYCHPDGEFFVDDDQYDNGDYDNGEALEEFPEGYIYECCDRRADEEPCTVDKHRERISTKRQRLY
;
A
#
# COMPACT_ATOMS: atom_id res chain seq x y z
N MET A 1 -2.29 39.56 -39.95
CA MET A 1 -3.21 38.62 -39.27
C MET A 1 -2.81 38.62 -37.80
N ALA A 2 -3.53 39.33 -36.95
CA ALA A 2 -3.26 39.35 -35.51
C ALA A 2 -3.89 38.10 -34.90
N LEU A 3 -3.07 37.26 -34.24
CA LEU A 3 -3.55 36.09 -33.52
C LEU A 3 -4.40 36.57 -32.34
N SER A 4 -5.66 36.12 -32.34
CA SER A 4 -6.63 36.38 -31.29
C SER A 4 -6.16 35.70 -30.02
N ILE A 5 -5.67 36.49 -29.07
CA ILE A 5 -5.51 36.08 -27.67
C ILE A 5 -6.94 35.87 -27.17
N LYS A 6 -7.37 34.61 -27.06
CA LYS A 6 -8.61 34.30 -26.34
C LYS A 6 -8.31 34.54 -24.86
N GLU A 7 -8.82 35.65 -24.33
CA GLU A 7 -8.87 35.86 -22.89
C GLU A 7 -9.63 34.67 -22.26
N MET A 8 -8.97 33.94 -21.37
CA MET A 8 -9.61 32.88 -20.59
C MET A 8 -10.59 33.53 -19.61
N PRO A 9 -11.79 32.95 -19.40
CA PRO A 9 -12.77 33.56 -18.53
C PRO A 9 -12.25 33.57 -17.08
N PRO A 10 -12.55 34.61 -16.29
CA PRO A 10 -11.95 34.82 -14.97
C PRO A 10 -12.17 33.69 -13.95
N GLN A 11 -13.19 32.84 -14.15
CA GLN A 11 -13.41 31.65 -13.31
C GLN A 11 -12.37 30.54 -13.56
N ASP A 12 -11.87 30.43 -14.79
CA ASP A 12 -10.86 29.44 -15.16
C ASP A 12 -9.50 29.86 -14.59
N GLU A 13 -9.15 31.16 -14.63
CA GLU A 13 -7.93 31.67 -14.02
C GLU A 13 -7.91 31.46 -12.50
N GLN A 14 -9.04 31.70 -11.82
CA GLN A 14 -9.14 31.45 -10.38
C GLN A 14 -8.99 29.97 -10.03
N PHE A 15 -9.53 29.07 -10.87
CA PHE A 15 -9.41 27.63 -10.68
C PHE A 15 -7.97 27.15 -10.90
N GLU A 16 -7.30 27.62 -11.95
CA GLU A 16 -5.89 27.32 -12.20
C GLU A 16 -4.97 27.84 -11.09
N LEU A 17 -5.20 29.06 -10.60
CA LEU A 17 -4.45 29.59 -9.45
C LEU A 17 -4.66 28.74 -8.20
N LEU A 18 -5.88 28.20 -7.99
CA LEU A 18 -6.16 27.30 -6.89
C LEU A 18 -5.42 25.96 -7.06
N LEU A 19 -5.40 25.36 -8.26
CA LEU A 19 -4.66 24.11 -8.51
C LEU A 19 -3.16 24.29 -8.23
N ASN A 20 -2.56 25.37 -8.73
CA ASN A 20 -1.17 25.70 -8.44
C ASN A 20 -0.90 25.90 -6.94
N ALA A 21 -1.84 26.51 -6.21
CA ALA A 21 -1.73 26.67 -4.76
C ALA A 21 -1.84 25.32 -4.02
N ILE A 22 -2.61 24.37 -4.53
CA ILE A 22 -2.72 23.02 -3.98
C ILE A 22 -1.39 22.27 -4.19
N ASP A 23 -0.84 22.31 -5.40
CA ASP A 23 0.37 21.58 -5.76
C ASP A 23 1.63 22.09 -5.04
N SER A 24 1.66 23.38 -4.70
CA SER A 24 2.77 24.01 -3.96
C SER A 24 2.59 24.00 -2.44
N ALA A 25 1.41 23.68 -1.93
CA ALA A 25 1.14 23.69 -0.50
C ALA A 25 1.76 22.48 0.23
N SER A 26 2.21 22.71 1.46
CA SER A 26 2.69 21.62 2.32
C SER A 26 1.56 20.63 2.66
N ARG A 27 1.93 19.37 2.94
CA ARG A 27 1.00 18.32 3.39
C ARG A 27 0.16 18.79 4.60
N ASP A 28 0.78 19.47 5.56
CA ASP A 28 0.10 19.95 6.76
C ASP A 28 -0.95 21.02 6.45
N THR A 29 -0.62 21.94 5.55
CA THR A 29 -1.55 22.96 5.06
C THR A 29 -2.75 22.30 4.37
N LEU A 30 -2.51 21.36 3.44
CA LEU A 30 -3.56 20.63 2.73
C LEU A 30 -4.46 19.85 3.70
N GLN A 31 -3.86 19.17 4.68
CA GLN A 31 -4.62 18.46 5.71
C GLN A 31 -5.48 19.41 6.54
N ALA A 32 -4.96 20.58 6.92
CA ALA A 32 -5.70 21.56 7.70
C ALA A 32 -6.91 22.09 6.91
N VAL A 33 -6.72 22.47 5.64
CA VAL A 33 -7.80 22.93 4.76
C VAL A 33 -8.85 21.85 4.57
N LEU A 34 -8.45 20.60 4.27
CA LEU A 34 -9.38 19.49 4.09
C LEU A 34 -10.21 19.20 5.35
N LYS A 35 -9.58 19.25 6.53
CA LYS A 35 -10.27 19.10 7.83
C LYS A 35 -11.29 20.21 8.05
N VAL A 36 -10.97 21.46 7.70
CA VAL A 36 -11.90 22.60 7.78
C VAL A 36 -13.09 22.39 6.83
N MET A 37 -12.84 22.02 5.58
CA MET A 37 -13.90 21.75 4.60
C MET A 37 -14.83 20.63 5.07
N CYS A 38 -14.28 19.52 5.59
CA CYS A 38 -15.08 18.42 6.13
C CYS A 38 -15.91 18.81 7.35
N ARG A 39 -15.49 19.80 8.15
CA ARG A 39 -16.29 20.30 9.29
C ARG A 39 -17.44 21.18 8.81
N GLY A 40 -17.22 22.02 7.79
CA GLY A 40 -18.20 22.98 7.29
C GLY A 40 -19.25 22.42 6.33
N ASP A 41 -18.89 21.44 5.49
CA ASP A 41 -19.78 20.91 4.45
C ASP A 41 -19.95 19.38 4.55
N GLN A 42 -21.20 18.94 4.67
CA GLN A 42 -21.56 17.53 4.72
C GLN A 42 -21.26 16.82 3.39
N SER A 43 -21.49 17.49 2.26
CA SER A 43 -21.28 16.87 0.94
C SER A 43 -19.80 16.56 0.71
N THR A 44 -18.93 17.49 1.09
CA THR A 44 -17.48 17.30 1.10
C THR A 44 -17.07 16.18 2.05
N ARG A 45 -17.62 16.16 3.27
CA ARG A 45 -17.35 15.09 4.23
C ARG A 45 -17.69 13.71 3.68
N ASP A 46 -18.84 13.55 3.04
CA ASP A 46 -19.26 12.27 2.47
C ASP A 46 -18.37 11.84 1.30
N ARG A 47 -17.94 12.79 0.46
CA ARG A 47 -16.99 12.54 -0.64
C ARG A 47 -15.62 12.11 -0.12
N VAL A 48 -15.08 12.85 0.86
CA VAL A 48 -13.78 12.54 1.48
C VAL A 48 -13.85 11.22 2.23
N SER A 49 -14.94 10.94 2.95
CA SER A 49 -15.16 9.66 3.62
C SER A 49 -15.14 8.49 2.65
N LYS A 50 -15.81 8.60 1.49
CA LYS A 50 -15.81 7.55 0.46
C LYS A 50 -14.43 7.37 -0.20
N SER A 51 -13.61 8.41 -0.20
CA SER A 51 -12.26 8.37 -0.78
C SER A 51 -11.23 7.75 0.18
N LEU A 52 -11.30 8.09 1.46
CA LEU A 52 -10.28 7.75 2.46
C LEU A 52 -10.65 6.58 3.37
N LEU A 53 -11.93 6.24 3.49
CA LEU A 53 -12.41 5.17 4.36
C LEU A 53 -13.04 4.06 3.52
N ILE A 54 -12.78 2.83 3.94
CA ILE A 54 -13.38 1.61 3.40
C ILE A 54 -14.02 0.82 4.53
N THR A 55 -14.93 -0.08 4.18
CA THR A 55 -15.45 -1.07 5.12
C THR A 55 -14.56 -2.30 5.15
N GLU A 56 -14.43 -2.96 6.31
CA GLU A 56 -13.53 -4.12 6.47
C GLU A 56 -13.79 -5.27 5.49
N ASP A 57 -15.02 -5.43 5.00
CA ASP A 57 -15.40 -6.45 4.00
C ASP A 57 -14.89 -6.16 2.58
N GLN A 58 -14.40 -4.94 2.31
CA GLN A 58 -13.78 -4.59 1.02
C GLN A 58 -12.31 -4.96 0.96
N VAL A 59 -11.72 -5.39 2.07
CA VAL A 59 -10.33 -5.85 2.11
C VAL A 59 -10.30 -7.32 1.68
N PRO A 60 -9.52 -7.69 0.66
CA PRO A 60 -9.33 -9.10 0.30
C PRO A 60 -8.85 -9.90 1.52
N ILE A 61 -9.68 -10.84 1.99
CA ILE A 61 -9.27 -11.83 2.99
C ILE A 61 -8.41 -12.84 2.24
N ILE A 62 -7.11 -12.59 2.17
CA ILE A 62 -6.15 -13.58 1.70
C ILE A 62 -5.82 -14.40 2.93
N ALA A 63 -6.35 -15.62 2.98
CA ALA A 63 -6.03 -16.59 4.02
C ALA A 63 -4.51 -16.62 4.19
N SER A 64 -4.03 -16.20 5.36
CA SER A 64 -2.69 -16.54 5.79
C SER A 64 -2.64 -18.06 5.83
N GLU A 65 -1.77 -18.65 5.01
CA GLU A 65 -1.40 -20.06 5.11
C GLU A 65 -0.69 -20.24 6.46
N ASP A 66 -1.49 -20.42 7.50
CA ASP A 66 -1.09 -20.92 8.81
C ASP A 66 -2.15 -21.94 9.22
N GLU A 67 -2.12 -23.08 8.54
CA GLU A 67 -2.82 -24.30 8.95
C GLU A 67 -1.78 -25.42 8.90
N GLY A 68 -0.98 -25.50 9.95
CA GLY A 68 -0.38 -26.77 10.34
C GLY A 68 -1.45 -27.66 10.94
N SER A 69 -1.79 -28.76 10.29
CA SER A 69 -2.21 -30.00 10.97
C SER A 69 -2.18 -31.19 10.02
N ASP A 70 -1.30 -32.12 10.33
CA ASP A 70 -1.15 -33.47 9.80
C ASP A 70 -2.45 -34.28 9.72
N GLY A 71 -2.49 -35.29 8.83
CA GLY A 71 -3.24 -36.51 9.10
C GLY A 71 -3.92 -37.24 7.94
N GLU A 72 -3.13 -37.94 7.11
CA GLU A 72 -3.34 -39.32 6.63
C GLU A 72 -4.61 -39.71 5.81
N GLU A 73 -4.35 -40.07 4.54
CA GLU A 73 -4.72 -41.29 3.80
C GLU A 73 -6.16 -41.89 3.85
N SER A 74 -6.77 -42.06 2.66
CA SER A 74 -7.08 -43.39 2.05
C SER A 74 -8.43 -43.48 1.30
N GLY A 75 -8.36 -43.88 0.02
CA GLY A 75 -9.21 -44.94 -0.55
C GLY A 75 -10.44 -44.59 -1.39
N ASN A 76 -10.31 -44.72 -2.72
CA ASN A 76 -11.27 -45.26 -3.72
C ASN A 76 -12.67 -44.60 -3.86
N GLU A 77 -13.39 -44.64 -4.98
CA GLU A 77 -13.27 -45.17 -6.35
C GLU A 77 -14.39 -44.46 -7.15
N GLU A 78 -14.26 -44.49 -8.47
CA GLU A 78 -15.17 -43.97 -9.50
C GLU A 78 -16.61 -44.52 -9.35
N ASP A 79 -17.63 -43.71 -9.64
CA ASP A 79 -18.62 -43.94 -10.73
C ASP A 79 -19.90 -43.07 -10.59
N ALA A 80 -20.52 -42.84 -11.74
CA ALA A 80 -21.95 -42.65 -12.00
C ALA A 80 -22.61 -41.28 -11.78
N GLU A 81 -23.06 -40.78 -12.92
CA GLU A 81 -23.99 -39.67 -13.16
C GLU A 81 -25.36 -39.91 -12.52
N SER A 82 -25.95 -38.88 -11.91
CA SER A 82 -27.41 -38.72 -11.93
C SER A 82 -27.85 -37.30 -11.57
N GLU A 83 -28.67 -36.77 -12.47
CA GLU A 83 -29.45 -35.55 -12.39
C GLU A 83 -30.38 -35.44 -11.15
N GLU A 84 -30.55 -34.17 -10.76
CA GLU A 84 -31.65 -33.53 -10.04
C GLU A 84 -31.99 -33.84 -8.56
N ASN A 85 -32.06 -32.70 -7.84
CA ASN A 85 -33.06 -32.33 -6.83
C ASN A 85 -32.72 -32.60 -5.36
N SER A 86 -32.31 -31.53 -4.64
CA SER A 86 -33.08 -31.01 -3.49
C SER A 86 -32.29 -29.95 -2.69
N ARG A 87 -32.76 -28.70 -2.81
CA ARG A 87 -33.12 -27.84 -1.67
C ARG A 87 -32.25 -27.97 -0.41
N SER A 88 -31.15 -27.21 -0.31
CA SER A 88 -30.59 -26.81 1.02
C SER A 88 -29.36 -25.86 1.01
N LYS A 89 -29.02 -25.16 -0.09
CA LYS A 89 -27.87 -24.23 -0.09
C LYS A 89 -28.17 -22.74 -0.29
N GLU A 90 -29.45 -22.34 -0.32
CA GLU A 90 -29.87 -20.93 -0.43
C GLU A 90 -30.29 -20.28 0.92
N ARG A 91 -29.78 -20.76 2.05
CA ARG A 91 -30.13 -20.21 3.38
C ARG A 91 -28.96 -19.78 4.26
N ARG A 92 -27.79 -19.48 3.69
CA ARG A 92 -26.68 -18.84 4.43
C ARG A 92 -26.07 -17.61 3.74
N LEU A 93 -26.79 -16.95 2.85
CA LEU A 93 -26.39 -15.65 2.26
C LEU A 93 -27.31 -14.48 2.66
N ASN A 94 -28.06 -14.63 3.76
CA ASN A 94 -28.93 -13.54 4.23
C ASN A 94 -28.90 -13.37 5.74
N GLN A 95 -27.71 -13.49 6.34
CA GLN A 95 -27.48 -12.84 7.62
C GLN A 95 -27.05 -11.40 7.31
N LYS A 96 -28.05 -10.55 7.08
CA LYS A 96 -27.90 -9.10 7.19
C LYS A 96 -27.31 -8.82 8.57
N PHE A 97 -25.99 -8.71 8.65
CA PHE A 97 -25.34 -8.07 9.78
C PHE A 97 -25.74 -6.59 9.72
N SER A 98 -26.85 -6.27 10.39
CA SER A 98 -27.17 -4.91 10.82
C SER A 98 -26.26 -4.60 12.00
N GLY A 99 -24.98 -4.46 11.69
CA GLY A 99 -23.96 -3.85 12.53
C GLY A 99 -23.23 -2.89 11.63
N SER A 100 -23.05 -1.65 12.04
CA SER A 100 -22.27 -0.66 11.28
C SER A 100 -20.93 -1.30 10.91
N LYS A 101 -20.74 -1.62 9.62
CA LYS A 101 -19.51 -2.20 9.13
C LYS A 101 -18.36 -1.33 9.61
N ARG A 102 -17.40 -1.90 10.32
CA ARG A 102 -16.29 -1.13 10.90
C ARG A 102 -15.56 -0.44 9.75
N LEU A 103 -15.42 0.87 9.86
CA LEU A 103 -14.69 1.68 8.89
C LEU A 103 -13.21 1.65 9.24
N ARG A 104 -12.37 1.47 8.23
CA ARG A 104 -10.92 1.57 8.33
C ARG A 104 -10.36 2.50 7.24
N GLN A 105 -9.12 2.93 7.42
CA GLN A 105 -8.40 3.71 6.41
C GLN A 105 -8.19 2.86 5.15
N ARG A 106 -8.35 3.49 3.99
CA ARG A 106 -8.11 2.88 2.67
C ARG A 106 -6.64 2.72 2.35
N TYR A 107 -5.85 3.73 2.71
CA TYR A 107 -4.42 3.78 2.43
C TYR A 107 -3.63 3.42 3.70
N ALA A 108 -2.60 2.61 3.53
CA ALA A 108 -1.67 2.20 4.57
C ALA A 108 -0.24 2.21 4.04
N TYR A 109 0.74 2.21 4.93
CA TYR A 109 2.15 2.09 4.56
C TYR A 109 2.62 0.66 4.72
N CYS A 110 3.42 0.19 3.77
CA CYS A 110 4.01 -1.15 3.81
C CYS A 110 5.21 -1.19 4.76
N GLU A 111 5.35 -2.21 5.60
CA GLU A 111 6.53 -2.39 6.46
C GLU A 111 7.79 -2.84 5.70
N ASN A 112 7.62 -3.43 4.51
CA ASN A 112 8.73 -3.99 3.73
C ASN A 112 9.33 -3.01 2.71
N CYS A 113 8.49 -2.14 2.13
CA CYS A 113 8.93 -1.22 1.06
C CYS A 113 8.66 0.25 1.36
N ASP A 114 8.09 0.56 2.53
CA ASP A 114 7.74 1.91 3.00
C ASP A 114 6.84 2.75 2.06
N LYS A 115 6.30 2.15 1.00
CA LYS A 115 5.36 2.80 0.07
C LYS A 115 3.94 2.78 0.63
N GLU A 116 3.21 3.87 0.36
CA GLU A 116 1.76 3.92 0.58
C GLU A 116 1.05 3.04 -0.46
N PHE A 117 0.06 2.27 -0.02
CA PHE A 117 -0.73 1.40 -0.88
C PHE A 117 -2.22 1.42 -0.51
N ASP A 118 -3.07 1.16 -1.52
CA ASP A 118 -4.51 0.96 -1.33
C ASP A 118 -4.77 -0.48 -0.88
N VAL A 119 -5.32 -0.64 0.32
CA VAL A 119 -5.59 -1.93 0.94
C VAL A 119 -6.59 -2.76 0.11
N THR A 120 -7.46 -2.11 -0.67
CA THR A 120 -8.43 -2.81 -1.53
C THR A 120 -7.82 -3.37 -2.82
N GLN A 121 -6.66 -2.84 -3.23
CA GLN A 121 -5.97 -3.23 -4.47
C GLN A 121 -4.71 -4.06 -4.20
N ASN A 122 -4.48 -4.47 -2.95
CA ASN A 122 -3.30 -5.22 -2.57
C ASN A 122 -3.38 -6.67 -3.08
N THR A 123 -2.51 -7.01 -4.02
CA THR A 123 -2.35 -8.36 -4.57
C THR A 123 -1.03 -8.96 -4.12
N ASN A 124 -0.87 -10.28 -4.27
CA ASN A 124 0.39 -10.99 -3.98
C ASN A 124 1.58 -10.57 -4.87
N THR A 125 1.39 -9.63 -5.80
CA THR A 125 2.44 -9.10 -6.67
C THR A 125 2.63 -7.59 -6.54
N SER A 126 2.00 -6.95 -5.55
CA SER A 126 1.97 -5.49 -5.41
C SER A 126 3.22 -4.93 -4.74
N CYS A 127 3.78 -5.66 -3.77
CA CYS A 127 4.95 -5.25 -3.01
C CYS A 127 6.22 -5.85 -3.62
N LYS A 128 7.16 -5.00 -4.03
CA LYS A 128 8.49 -5.39 -4.47
C LYS A 128 9.52 -4.83 -3.49
N PHE A 129 10.35 -5.67 -2.89
CA PHE A 129 11.32 -5.28 -1.86
C PHE A 129 12.49 -6.26 -1.77
N HIS A 130 13.55 -5.83 -1.06
CA HIS A 130 14.63 -6.70 -0.61
C HIS A 130 14.38 -7.01 0.88
N PRO A 131 14.36 -8.29 1.30
CA PRO A 131 14.09 -8.66 2.68
C PRO A 131 15.28 -8.39 3.62
N ASP A 132 16.49 -8.40 3.06
CA ASP A 132 17.74 -8.22 3.80
C ASP A 132 18.27 -6.79 3.63
N TYR A 133 19.16 -6.39 4.54
CA TYR A 133 19.83 -5.10 4.46
C TYR A 133 20.85 -5.08 3.32
N CYS A 134 21.08 -3.90 2.74
CA CYS A 134 22.20 -3.69 1.84
C CYS A 134 23.46 -3.31 2.63
N HIS A 135 24.61 -3.71 2.13
CA HIS A 135 25.91 -3.29 2.61
C HIS A 135 26.70 -2.59 1.48
N PRO A 136 27.58 -1.65 1.82
CA PRO A 136 28.45 -1.01 0.86
C PRO A 136 29.41 -2.00 0.18
N ASP A 137 29.56 -1.85 -1.14
CA ASP A 137 30.49 -2.60 -1.99
C ASP A 137 31.90 -2.03 -1.82
N GLY A 138 32.78 -2.81 -1.18
CA GLY A 138 34.16 -2.40 -0.93
C GLY A 138 34.99 -2.18 -2.20
N GLU A 139 34.58 -2.74 -3.35
CA GLU A 139 35.24 -2.47 -4.64
C GLU A 139 34.81 -1.13 -5.25
N PHE A 140 33.62 -0.63 -4.89
CA PHE A 140 33.11 0.65 -5.37
C PHE A 140 33.70 1.83 -4.58
N PHE A 141 33.88 1.66 -3.26
CA PHE A 141 34.39 2.68 -2.34
C PHE A 141 35.90 2.55 -2.04
N VAL A 142 36.70 1.94 -2.94
CA VAL A 142 38.14 1.69 -2.74
C VAL A 142 38.99 2.94 -2.50
N ASP A 143 38.57 4.08 -3.04
CA ASP A 143 39.28 5.36 -2.93
C ASP A 143 38.77 6.21 -1.75
N ASP A 144 37.76 5.72 -1.00
CA ASP A 144 37.19 6.43 0.15
C ASP A 144 37.87 5.96 1.45
N ASP A 145 38.72 6.82 2.00
CA ASP A 145 39.45 6.63 3.26
C ASP A 145 38.53 6.42 4.49
N GLN A 146 37.22 6.64 4.36
CA GLN A 146 36.22 6.27 5.38
C GLN A 146 35.99 4.76 5.44
N TYR A 147 36.03 4.06 4.29
CA TYR A 147 35.81 2.61 4.21
C TYR A 147 37.02 1.83 4.74
N ASP A 148 38.22 2.32 4.46
CA ASP A 148 39.49 1.71 4.86
C ASP A 148 39.74 1.79 6.39
N ASN A 149 39.05 2.73 7.07
CA ASN A 149 39.11 2.89 8.52
C ASN A 149 38.08 2.04 9.29
N GLY A 150 37.28 1.23 8.60
CA GLY A 150 36.27 0.35 9.21
C GLY A 150 35.02 1.07 9.72
N ASP A 151 34.81 2.31 9.29
CA ASP A 151 33.55 3.03 9.53
C ASP A 151 32.58 2.67 8.41
N TYR A 152 31.75 1.65 8.67
CA TYR A 152 30.76 1.21 7.71
C TYR A 152 29.67 2.27 7.58
N ASP A 153 29.45 2.75 6.36
CA ASP A 153 28.32 3.62 6.06
C ASP A 153 27.01 2.88 6.41
N ASN A 154 26.19 3.50 7.26
CA ASN A 154 24.90 2.97 7.71
C ASN A 154 23.78 3.23 6.70
N GLY A 155 24.12 3.47 5.43
CA GLY A 155 23.20 3.80 4.35
C GLY A 155 23.00 5.30 4.13
N GLU A 156 23.86 6.17 4.66
CA GLU A 156 23.81 7.61 4.39
C GLU A 156 24.12 7.90 2.92
N ALA A 157 25.12 7.23 2.33
CA ALA A 157 25.43 7.37 0.91
C ALA A 157 24.54 6.52 -0.01
N LEU A 158 23.59 5.75 0.53
CA LEU A 158 22.70 4.91 -0.29
C LEU A 158 21.81 5.73 -1.24
N GLU A 159 21.41 6.93 -0.82
CA GLU A 159 20.62 7.84 -1.66
C GLU A 159 21.47 8.52 -2.75
N GLU A 160 22.77 8.74 -2.48
CA GLU A 160 23.70 9.38 -3.40
C GLU A 160 24.33 8.40 -4.40
N PHE A 161 24.64 7.18 -3.95
CA PHE A 161 25.34 6.14 -4.70
C PHE A 161 24.69 4.75 -4.52
N PRO A 162 23.45 4.56 -4.99
CA PRO A 162 22.76 3.27 -4.87
C PRO A 162 23.50 2.11 -5.55
N GLU A 163 24.26 2.38 -6.61
CA GLU A 163 25.08 1.39 -7.30
C GLU A 163 26.26 0.87 -6.46
N GLY A 164 26.62 1.57 -5.38
CA GLY A 164 27.67 1.21 -4.44
C GLY A 164 27.18 0.28 -3.33
N TYR A 165 25.91 -0.11 -3.31
CA TYR A 165 25.33 -0.94 -2.25
C TYR A 165 24.80 -2.25 -2.80
N ILE A 166 25.08 -3.36 -2.12
CA ILE A 166 24.68 -4.71 -2.51
C ILE A 166 23.76 -5.30 -1.44
N TYR A 167 22.65 -5.88 -1.87
CA TYR A 167 21.72 -6.58 -0.98
C TYR A 167 22.08 -8.05 -0.79
N GLU A 168 22.24 -8.50 0.47
CA GLU A 168 22.59 -9.90 0.80
C GLU A 168 21.58 -10.93 0.28
N CYS A 169 20.31 -10.54 0.14
CA CYS A 169 19.25 -11.44 -0.32
C CYS A 169 19.41 -11.94 -1.77
N CYS A 170 20.18 -11.24 -2.61
CA CYS A 170 20.25 -11.56 -4.05
C CYS A 170 21.53 -11.10 -4.75
N ASP A 171 22.48 -10.53 -4.01
CA ASP A 171 23.74 -9.95 -4.51
C ASP A 171 23.56 -8.90 -5.61
N ARG A 172 22.36 -8.31 -5.71
CA ARG A 172 22.06 -7.20 -6.63
C ARG A 172 22.34 -5.87 -5.98
N ARG A 173 22.62 -4.88 -6.83
CA ARG A 173 22.86 -3.51 -6.40
C ARG A 173 21.56 -2.79 -6.02
N ALA A 174 21.66 -1.70 -5.26
CA ALA A 174 20.47 -1.00 -4.77
C ALA A 174 19.74 -0.18 -5.84
N ASP A 175 20.38 0.07 -6.98
CA ASP A 175 19.76 0.63 -8.18
C ASP A 175 19.01 -0.41 -9.04
N GLU A 176 19.16 -1.70 -8.73
CA GLU A 176 18.49 -2.79 -9.45
C GLU A 176 17.08 -3.08 -8.96
N GLU A 177 16.33 -3.90 -9.73
CA GLU A 177 14.99 -4.30 -9.34
C GLU A 177 14.98 -5.20 -8.09
N PRO A 178 14.01 -4.99 -7.18
CA PRO A 178 13.86 -5.81 -5.99
C PRO A 178 13.71 -7.30 -6.29
N CYS A 179 14.31 -8.14 -5.44
CA CYS A 179 14.33 -9.59 -5.65
C CYS A 179 13.05 -10.30 -5.18
N THR A 180 12.32 -9.72 -4.22
CA THR A 180 11.13 -10.34 -3.63
C THR A 180 9.86 -9.62 -4.07
N VAL A 181 8.87 -10.41 -4.46
CA VAL A 181 7.54 -9.95 -4.85
C VAL A 181 6.52 -10.63 -3.94
N ASP A 182 5.76 -9.84 -3.18
CA ASP A 182 4.72 -10.32 -2.26
C ASP A 182 3.56 -9.29 -2.19
N LYS A 183 2.56 -9.53 -1.35
CA LYS A 183 1.60 -8.52 -0.94
C LYS A 183 2.21 -7.50 0.00
N HIS A 184 1.68 -6.28 0.00
CA HIS A 184 2.05 -5.30 1.01
C HIS A 184 1.60 -5.77 2.39
N ARG A 185 2.47 -5.60 3.38
CA ARG A 185 2.17 -5.84 4.79
C ARG A 185 1.97 -4.51 5.50
N GLU A 186 0.77 -4.30 6.04
CA GLU A 186 0.44 -3.04 6.72
C GLU A 186 1.32 -2.83 7.95
N ARG A 187 1.94 -1.65 8.05
CA ARG A 187 2.63 -1.25 9.28
C ARG A 187 1.61 -1.02 10.39
N ILE A 188 1.36 -2.05 11.22
CA ILE A 188 0.40 -1.97 12.32
C ILE A 188 1.01 -1.10 13.42
N SER A 189 0.46 0.09 13.64
CA SER A 189 0.76 0.85 14.85
C SER A 189 0.18 0.11 16.06
N THR A 190 1.04 -0.37 16.94
CA THR A 190 0.74 -1.15 18.17
C THR A 190 -0.30 -0.50 19.10
N LYS A 191 -0.66 0.77 18.89
CA LYS A 191 -1.74 1.47 19.59
C LYS A 191 -3.14 0.88 19.35
N ARG A 192 -3.33 0.00 18.37
CA ARG A 192 -4.61 -0.73 18.18
C ARG A 192 -4.74 -2.00 19.02
N GLN A 193 -3.65 -2.49 19.64
CA GLN A 193 -3.70 -3.59 20.59
C GLN A 193 -3.85 -3.04 22.01
N ARG A 194 -5.02 -3.27 22.62
CA ARG A 194 -5.41 -3.15 24.05
C ARG A 194 -6.59 -2.20 24.28
N LEU A 195 -7.75 -2.67 23.87
CA LEU A 195 -8.98 -2.53 24.66
C LEU A 195 -9.45 -3.95 24.97
N TYR A 196 -8.85 -4.55 25.99
CA TYR A 196 -9.40 -5.68 26.75
C TYR A 196 -9.11 -5.40 28.23
#